data_AF-A0A2X1JKH6-F1
#
_entry.id   AF-A0A2X1JKH6-F1
#
_cell.length_a   1.000
_cell.length_b   1.000
_cell.length_c   1.000
_cell.angle_alpha   90.00
_cell.angle_beta   90.00
_cell.angle_gamma   90.00
#
_symmetry.space_group_name_H-M   'P 1'
#
loop_
_entity.id
_entity.type
_entity.pdbx_description
1 polymer ?
#
loop_
_entity_poly.entity_id
_entity_poly.type
_entity_poly.pdbx_seq_one_letter_code
_entity_poly.pdbx_strand_id
1 'polypeptide(L)'
;MVLKATKVDGVFTADPAKDPTATMYEQLTYSEVLEKELKVMDLAAFTLARDHKLPIRVFNMNKPGALRRVVMGEKEGTFNHGIIPVMDK
;
A
#
# COMPACT_ATOMS: atom_id res chain seq x y z
N MET A 1 3.12 10.51 5.89
CA MET A 1 2.98 9.13 5.38
C MET A 1 2.51 8.24 6.52
N VAL A 2 1.63 7.28 6.23
CA VAL A 2 1.14 6.24 7.14
C VAL A 2 1.86 4.93 6.82
N LEU A 3 2.34 4.24 7.85
CA LEU A 3 2.99 2.93 7.72
C LEU A 3 2.05 1.84 8.24
N LYS A 4 1.61 0.95 7.36
CA LYS A 4 0.76 -0.19 7.70
C LYS A 4 1.60 -1.47 7.72
N ALA A 5 2.08 -1.82 8.91
CA ALA A 5 2.73 -3.10 9.17
C ALA A 5 1.71 -4.26 9.07
N THR A 6 2.10 -5.35 8.42
CA THR A 6 1.29 -6.57 8.26
C THR A 6 2.17 -7.83 8.27
N LYS A 7 1.55 -9.01 8.17
CA LYS A 7 2.22 -10.32 8.04
C LYS A 7 2.44 -10.75 6.59
N VAL A 8 1.80 -10.09 5.62
CA VAL A 8 1.93 -10.34 4.18
C VAL A 8 2.74 -9.24 3.51
N ASP A 9 3.23 -9.48 2.31
CA ASP A 9 4.22 -8.59 1.68
C ASP A 9 3.67 -7.24 1.22
N GLY A 10 2.36 -7.13 1.01
CA GLY A 10 1.72 -5.91 0.52
C GLY A 10 0.23 -6.12 0.31
N VAL A 11 -0.33 -5.38 -0.63
CA VAL A 11 -1.70 -5.55 -1.13
C VAL A 11 -1.67 -6.42 -2.38
N PHE A 12 -2.58 -7.37 -2.48
CA PHE A 12 -2.63 -8.36 -3.56
C PHE A 12 -3.97 -8.28 -4.31
N THR A 13 -3.99 -8.81 -5.53
CA THR A 13 -5.22 -8.96 -6.34
C THR A 13 -6.25 -9.87 -5.70
N ALA A 14 -5.80 -10.86 -4.92
CA ALA A 14 -6.62 -11.80 -4.14
C ALA A 14 -5.87 -12.21 -2.87
N ASP A 15 -6.50 -13.00 -1.99
CA ASP A 15 -5.83 -13.56 -0.81
C ASP A 15 -4.76 -14.59 -1.23
N PRO A 16 -3.46 -14.30 -1.09
CA PRO A 16 -2.40 -15.18 -1.59
C PRO A 16 -2.31 -16.51 -0.84
N ALA A 17 -2.96 -16.64 0.32
CA ALA A 17 -3.06 -17.92 1.03
C ALA A 17 -4.12 -18.85 0.42
N LYS A 18 -5.04 -18.31 -0.39
CA LYS A 18 -6.16 -19.04 -1.00
C LYS A 18 -6.08 -19.11 -2.52
N ASP A 19 -5.47 -18.11 -3.13
CA ASP A 19 -5.29 -18.00 -4.58
C ASP A 19 -3.79 -17.93 -4.92
N PRO A 20 -3.20 -19.00 -5.48
CA PRO A 20 -1.79 -19.00 -5.87
C PRO A 20 -1.48 -18.09 -7.05
N THR A 21 -2.49 -17.60 -7.77
CA THR A 21 -2.34 -16.63 -8.87
C THR A 21 -2.37 -15.17 -8.40
N ALA A 22 -2.59 -14.94 -7.10
CA ALA A 22 -2.60 -13.60 -6.52
C ALA A 22 -1.26 -12.89 -6.77
N THR A 23 -1.33 -11.71 -7.37
CA THR A 23 -0.17 -10.86 -7.66
C THR A 23 -0.18 -9.64 -6.75
N MET A 24 1.01 -9.25 -6.26
CA MET A 24 1.16 -8.06 -5.41
C MET A 24 1.13 -6.80 -6.27
N TYR A 25 0.41 -5.78 -5.81
CA TYR A 25 0.51 -4.46 -6.40
C TYR A 25 1.78 -3.76 -5.90
N GLU A 26 2.61 -3.21 -6.79
CA GLU A 26 3.73 -2.35 -6.37
C GLU A 26 3.22 -0.97 -5.92
N GLN A 27 2.26 -0.42 -6.66
CA GLN A 27 1.68 0.90 -6.45
C GLN A 27 0.18 0.86 -6.66
N LEU A 28 -0.54 1.68 -5.89
CA LEU A 28 -1.98 1.87 -6.00
C LEU A 28 -2.33 3.33 -5.74
N THR A 29 -3.40 3.78 -6.37
CA THR A 29 -4.07 5.03 -6.01
C THR A 29 -5.18 4.79 -4.99
N TYR A 30 -5.60 5.86 -4.32
CA TYR A 30 -6.79 5.83 -3.47
C TYR A 30 -8.04 5.37 -4.23
N SER A 31 -8.21 5.81 -5.48
CA SER A 31 -9.36 5.41 -6.32
C SER A 31 -9.34 3.93 -6.64
N GLU A 32 -8.18 3.39 -7.06
CA GLU A 32 -8.06 1.96 -7.39
C GLU A 32 -8.35 1.06 -6.19
N VAL A 33 -7.93 1.46 -4.99
CA VAL A 33 -8.24 0.71 -3.76
C VAL A 33 -9.75 0.67 -3.51
N LEU A 34 -10.47 1.77 -3.73
CA LEU A 34 -11.92 1.83 -3.56
C LEU A 34 -12.65 1.06 -4.67
N GLU A 35 -12.29 1.26 -5.93
CA GLU A 35 -12.91 0.62 -7.09
C GLU A 35 -12.76 -0.90 -7.07
N LYS A 36 -11.61 -1.41 -6.61
CA LYS A 36 -11.32 -2.84 -6.50
C LYS A 36 -11.67 -3.42 -5.12
N GLU A 37 -12.28 -2.63 -4.24
CA GLU A 37 -12.65 -3.00 -2.86
C GLU A 37 -11.50 -3.65 -2.06
N LEU A 38 -10.27 -3.16 -2.25
CA LEU A 38 -9.08 -3.75 -1.63
C LEU A 38 -9.04 -3.45 -0.13
N LYS A 39 -8.85 -4.49 0.68
CA LYS A 39 -8.80 -4.40 2.13
C LYS A 39 -7.40 -4.00 2.61
N VAL A 40 -7.15 -2.68 2.69
CA VAL A 40 -5.84 -2.12 3.11
C VAL A 40 -5.77 -1.88 4.63
N MET A 41 -6.76 -1.16 5.16
CA MET A 41 -6.94 -0.82 6.58
C MET A 41 -8.42 -0.48 6.82
N ASP A 42 -8.79 -0.07 8.03
CA ASP A 42 -10.17 0.36 8.30
C ASP A 42 -10.55 1.57 7.44
N LEU A 43 -11.83 1.65 7.07
CA LEU A 43 -12.33 2.66 6.14
C LEU A 43 -12.15 4.10 6.66
N ALA A 44 -12.31 4.31 7.97
CA ALA A 44 -12.24 5.64 8.57
C ALA A 44 -10.81 6.19 8.49
N ALA A 45 -9.82 5.40 8.90
CA ALA A 45 -8.42 5.80 8.83
C ALA A 45 -7.91 5.87 7.38
N PHE A 46 -8.40 5.02 6.49
CA PHE A 46 -8.12 5.12 5.05
C PHE A 46 -8.64 6.44 4.46
N THR A 47 -9.88 6.82 4.80
CA THR A 47 -10.50 8.08 4.37
C THR A 47 -9.74 9.28 4.93
N LEU A 48 -9.36 9.24 6.21
CA LEU A 48 -8.57 10.30 6.84
C LEU A 48 -7.20 10.47 6.14
N ALA A 49 -6.53 9.37 5.81
CA ALA A 49 -5.26 9.42 5.09
C ALA A 49 -5.42 10.00 3.68
N ARG A 50 -6.49 9.63 2.96
CA ARG A 50 -6.83 10.19 1.64
C ARG A 50 -7.06 11.70 1.71
N ASP A 51 -7.92 12.15 2.62
CA ASP A 51 -8.37 13.53 2.70
C ASP A 51 -7.20 14.47 3.07
N HIS A 52 -6.25 13.98 3.88
CA HIS A 52 -4.99 14.67 4.18
C HIS A 52 -3.83 14.36 3.21
N LYS A 53 -4.10 13.67 2.09
CA LYS A 53 -3.10 13.33 1.05
C LYS A 53 -1.87 12.62 1.61
N LEU A 54 -2.04 11.83 2.67
CA LEU A 54 -0.97 11.06 3.27
C LEU A 54 -0.73 9.80 2.43
N PRO A 55 0.49 9.53 1.95
CA PRO A 55 0.78 8.24 1.34
C PRO A 55 0.67 7.11 2.37
N ILE A 56 0.25 5.93 1.95
CA ILE A 56 0.21 4.73 2.80
C ILE A 56 1.22 3.71 2.26
N ARG A 57 2.05 3.14 3.14
CA ARG A 57 2.95 2.05 2.80
C ARG A 57 2.52 0.78 3.51
N VAL A 58 2.15 -0.26 2.76
CA VAL A 58 1.79 -1.57 3.30
C VAL A 58 2.96 -2.53 3.10
N PHE A 59 3.45 -3.15 4.17
CA PHE A 59 4.63 -4.03 4.09
C PHE A 59 4.66 -5.09 5.19
N ASN A 60 5.44 -6.15 4.95
CA ASN A 60 5.65 -7.23 5.90
C ASN A 60 6.68 -6.86 6.97
N MET A 61 6.24 -6.70 8.22
CA MET A 61 7.13 -6.34 9.34
C MET A 61 8.05 -7.50 9.74
N ASN A 62 7.70 -8.74 9.39
CA ASN A 62 8.49 -9.91 9.75
C ASN A 62 9.73 -10.09 8.87
N LYS A 63 9.84 -9.35 7.75
CA LYS A 63 11.04 -9.35 6.91
C LYS A 63 12.14 -8.52 7.59
N PRO A 64 13.31 -9.11 7.91
CA PRO A 64 14.41 -8.37 8.50
C PRO A 64 14.78 -7.13 7.68
N GLY A 65 14.90 -5.99 8.37
CA GLY A 65 15.23 -4.71 7.75
C GLY A 65 14.11 -4.03 6.96
N ALA A 66 12.88 -4.58 6.89
CA ALA A 66 11.80 -4.00 6.09
C ALA A 66 11.45 -2.57 6.49
N LEU A 67 11.33 -2.29 7.80
CA LEU A 67 11.08 -0.94 8.28
C LEU A 67 12.18 0.04 7.84
N ARG A 68 13.46 -0.38 7.92
CA ARG A 68 14.58 0.45 7.46
C ARG A 68 14.43 0.75 5.96
N ARG A 69 14.21 -0.28 5.13
CA ARG A 69 14.04 -0.11 3.67
C ARG A 69 12.92 0.88 3.34
N VAL A 70 11.77 0.75 4.01
CA VAL A 70 10.63 1.67 3.87
C VAL A 70 11.02 3.11 4.20
N VAL A 71 11.67 3.33 5.35
CA VAL A 71 12.06 4.69 5.80
C VAL A 71 13.13 5.30 4.90
N MET A 72 14.00 4.47 4.33
CA MET A 72 15.02 4.89 3.36
C MET A 72 14.46 5.12 1.95
N GLY A 73 13.17 4.89 1.71
CA GLY A 73 12.54 5.08 0.40
C GLY A 73 12.81 3.96 -0.61
N GLU A 74 13.32 2.83 -0.16
CA GLU A 74 13.54 1.65 -0.99
C GLU A 74 12.20 0.97 -1.37
N LYS A 75 12.21 0.15 -2.42
CA LYS A 75 11.04 -0.64 -2.82
C LYS A 75 10.77 -1.74 -1.78
N GLU A 76 9.73 -1.56 -0.98
CA GLU A 76 9.22 -2.57 -0.05
C GLU A 76 7.67 -2.52 -0.04
N GLY A 77 7.05 -3.68 -0.20
CA GLY A 77 5.60 -3.86 -0.26
C GLY A 77 4.88 -2.96 -1.26
N THR A 78 3.66 -2.54 -0.92
CA THR A 78 2.79 -1.72 -1.78
C THR A 78 2.78 -0.27 -1.33
N PHE A 79 2.94 0.64 -2.29
CA PHE A 79 2.82 2.07 -2.07
C PHE A 79 1.46 2.59 -2.53
N ASN A 80 0.65 3.13 -1.62
CA ASN A 80 -0.54 3.89 -1.98
C ASN A 80 -0.24 5.39 -1.94
N HIS A 81 -0.48 6.06 -3.06
CA HIS A 81 -0.36 7.50 -3.16
C HIS A 81 -1.57 8.13 -3.85
N GLY A 82 -1.94 9.34 -3.42
CA GLY A 82 -2.72 10.21 -4.29
C GLY A 82 -1.79 10.73 -5.36
N ILE A 83 -1.99 10.37 -6.63
CA ILE A 83 -1.20 10.99 -7.71
C ILE A 83 -1.58 12.48 -7.73
N ILE A 84 -0.62 13.37 -7.49
CA ILE A 84 -0.56 14.63 -8.23
C ILE A 84 0.25 14.26 -9.47
N PRO A 85 -0.31 14.24 -10.69
CA PRO A 85 0.49 14.02 -11.88
C PRO A 85 1.58 15.09 -11.89
N VAL A 86 2.85 14.66 -11.91
CA VAL A 86 3.93 15.55 -12.29
C VAL A 86 3.73 15.78 -13.79
N MET A 87 3.14 16.93 -14.15
CA MET A 87 3.27 17.43 -15.51
C MET A 87 4.73 17.86 -15.65
N ASP A 88 5.57 16.98 -16.21
CA ASP A 88 6.75 17.48 -16.90
C ASP A 88 6.25 18.45 -17.98
N LYS A 89 6.85 19.65 -18.02
CA LYS A 89 6.44 20.78 -18.87
C LYS A 89 6.21 20.40 -20.33
#